data_AF-A0A382P2A8-F1
#
_entry.id   AF-A0A382P2A8-F1
#
_cell.length_a   1.000
_cell.length_b   1.000
_cell.length_c   1.000
_cell.angle_alpha   90.00
_cell.angle_beta   90.00
_cell.angle_gamma   90.00
#
_symmetry.space_group_name_H-M   'P 1'
#
loop_
_entity.id
_entity.type
_entity.pdbx_description
1 polymer ?
#
loop_
_entity_poly.entity_id
_entity_poly.type
_entity_poly.pdbx_seq_one_letter_code
_entity_poly.pdbx_strand_id
1 'polypeptide(L)'
;MRILSKEFCRKWQDKILNVHPSLLPKYSGGMDTDVHQEVLKNKDVETGCTIHFVTEDLDGGPILIQKKCVVIPNETVSTLKAKVQNLEGRAFIEAIQLIQKN
;
A
#
# COMPACT_ATOMS: atom_id res chain seq x y z
N MET A 1 -0.82 10.18 -9.03
CA MET A 1 0.37 9.31 -8.87
C MET A 1 0.98 9.04 -10.25
N ARG A 2 2.24 8.57 -10.33
CA ARG A 2 2.94 8.26 -11.59
C ARG A 2 3.66 6.91 -11.47
N ILE A 3 3.67 6.14 -12.55
CA ILE A 3 4.46 4.90 -12.65
C ILE A 3 5.92 5.28 -12.93
N LEU A 4 6.86 4.64 -12.21
CA LEU A 4 8.30 4.84 -12.41
C LEU A 4 8.79 4.01 -13.60
N SER A 5 9.73 4.54 -14.38
CA SER A 5 10.30 3.78 -15.51
C SER A 5 11.18 2.64 -14.99
N LYS A 6 11.32 1.59 -15.81
CA LYS A 6 12.16 0.43 -15.48
C LYS A 6 13.61 0.83 -15.23
N GLU A 7 14.14 1.79 -16.00
CA GLU A 7 15.50 2.33 -15.83
C GLU A 7 15.66 3.01 -14.47
N PHE A 8 14.64 3.75 -14.01
CA PHE A 8 14.66 4.38 -12.70
C PHE A 8 14.64 3.33 -11.59
N CYS A 9 13.76 2.33 -11.67
CA CYS A 9 13.69 1.24 -10.69
C CYS A 9 15.02 0.48 -10.60
N ARG A 10 15.65 0.13 -11.74
CA ARG A 10 16.97 -0.52 -11.78
C ARG A 10 18.06 0.33 -11.13
N LYS A 11 18.11 1.63 -11.45
CA LYS A 11 19.13 2.54 -10.91
C LYS A 11 19.07 2.64 -9.38
N TRP A 12 17.89 2.49 -8.81
CA TRP A 12 17.61 2.64 -7.39
C TRP A 12 17.13 1.33 -6.74
N GLN A 13 17.57 0.19 -7.29
CA GLN A 13 17.23 -1.12 -6.77
C GLN A 13 17.56 -1.21 -5.27
N ASP A 14 16.63 -1.80 -4.50
CA ASP A 14 16.69 -1.98 -3.05
C ASP A 14 16.78 -0.67 -2.22
N LYS A 15 16.52 0.48 -2.84
CA LYS A 15 16.63 1.81 -2.21
C LYS A 15 15.32 2.60 -2.21
N ILE A 16 14.25 2.03 -2.75
CA ILE A 16 12.95 2.69 -2.84
C ILE A 16 11.91 1.84 -2.12
N LEU A 17 11.23 2.45 -1.17
CA LEU A 17 10.00 1.93 -0.59
C LEU A 17 8.79 2.65 -1.19
N ASN A 18 7.73 1.89 -1.42
CA ASN A 18 6.41 2.41 -1.77
C ASN A 18 5.39 1.99 -0.71
N VAL A 19 4.36 2.83 -0.54
CA VAL A 19 3.16 2.51 0.24
C VAL A 19 1.99 2.35 -0.71
N HIS A 20 1.30 1.23 -0.61
CA HIS A 20 0.11 0.94 -1.40
C HIS A 20 -1.12 0.82 -0.51
N PRO A 21 -2.28 1.42 -0.86
CA PRO A 21 -3.47 1.51 -0.01
C PRO A 21 -4.31 0.21 0.02
N SER A 22 -3.66 -0.95 -0.12
CA SER A 22 -4.27 -2.27 0.02
C SER A 22 -3.33 -3.29 0.66
N LEU A 23 -3.89 -4.48 0.94
CA LEU A 23 -3.11 -5.68 1.26
C LEU A 23 -2.69 -6.36 -0.05
N LEU A 24 -1.53 -5.97 -0.59
CA LEU A 24 -0.97 -6.59 -1.80
C LEU A 24 -0.84 -8.12 -1.62
N PRO A 25 -1.09 -8.91 -2.69
CA PRO A 25 -1.24 -8.50 -4.10
C PRO A 25 -2.64 -7.99 -4.48
N LYS A 26 -3.59 -7.93 -3.54
CA LYS A 26 -4.97 -7.48 -3.84
C LYS A 26 -4.97 -6.02 -4.26
N TYR A 27 -5.74 -5.67 -5.30
CA TYR A 27 -5.87 -4.28 -5.79
C TYR A 27 -4.53 -3.65 -6.26
N SER A 28 -3.58 -4.47 -6.73
CA SER A 28 -2.37 -3.99 -7.41
C SER A 28 -2.73 -3.15 -8.64
N GLY A 29 -1.97 -2.08 -8.89
CA GLY A 29 -2.22 -1.09 -9.94
C GLY A 29 -3.37 -0.12 -9.66
N GLY A 30 -4.20 -0.39 -8.64
CA GLY A 30 -5.20 0.55 -8.14
C GLY A 30 -4.54 1.73 -7.44
N MET A 31 -5.23 2.86 -7.34
CA MET A 31 -4.65 4.05 -6.76
C MET A 31 -5.66 4.89 -5.98
N ASP A 32 -5.21 5.52 -4.89
CA ASP A 32 -6.01 6.43 -4.05
C ASP A 32 -7.42 5.91 -3.72
N THR A 33 -8.47 6.64 -4.10
CA THR A 33 -9.86 6.27 -3.78
C THR A 33 -10.36 5.06 -4.53
N ASP A 34 -9.75 4.69 -5.65
CA ASP A 34 -10.23 3.62 -6.53
C ASP A 34 -10.11 2.27 -5.82
N VAL A 35 -9.02 2.06 -5.08
CA VAL A 35 -8.81 0.86 -4.25
C VAL A 35 -9.91 0.75 -3.19
N HIS A 36 -10.23 1.83 -2.50
CA HIS A 36 -11.25 1.81 -1.46
C HIS A 36 -12.67 1.63 -2.04
N GLN A 37 -12.93 2.14 -3.24
CA GLN A 37 -14.18 1.87 -3.95
C GLN A 37 -14.30 0.38 -4.29
N GLU A 38 -13.23 -0.25 -4.77
CA GLU A 38 -13.23 -1.68 -5.09
C GLU A 38 -13.35 -2.58 -3.86
N VAL A 39 -12.73 -2.21 -2.73
CA VAL A 39 -12.89 -2.88 -1.42
C VAL A 39 -14.37 -2.90 -1.02
N LEU A 40 -15.04 -1.74 -1.05
CA LEU A 40 -16.46 -1.63 -0.69
C LEU A 40 -17.37 -2.35 -1.69
N LYS A 41 -17.10 -2.22 -2.99
CA LYS A 41 -17.83 -2.89 -4.06
C LYS A 41 -17.77 -4.41 -3.92
N ASN A 42 -16.60 -4.94 -3.57
CA ASN A 42 -16.39 -6.38 -3.39
C ASN A 42 -16.89 -6.90 -2.03
N LYS A 43 -17.38 -5.99 -1.15
CA LYS A 43 -17.86 -6.32 0.20
C LYS A 43 -16.80 -7.02 1.04
N ASP A 44 -15.55 -6.60 0.87
CA ASP A 44 -14.45 -7.05 1.69
C ASP A 44 -14.72 -6.73 3.15
N VAL A 45 -14.37 -7.66 4.04
CA VAL A 45 -14.46 -7.47 5.50
C VAL A 45 -13.19 -6.89 6.10
N GLU A 46 -12.06 -6.97 5.37
CA GLU A 46 -10.78 -6.41 5.78
C GLU A 46 -10.07 -5.75 4.59
N THR A 47 -9.32 -4.70 4.88
CA THR A 47 -8.37 -4.06 3.96
C THR A 47 -7.20 -3.51 4.76
N GLY A 48 -6.33 -2.73 4.15
CA GLY A 48 -5.15 -2.22 4.82
C GLY A 48 -4.20 -1.50 3.89
N CYS A 49 -2.93 -1.49 4.27
CA CYS A 49 -1.85 -0.94 3.47
C CYS A 49 -0.65 -1.87 3.46
N THR A 50 0.17 -1.74 2.41
CA THR A 50 1.41 -2.49 2.24
C THR A 50 2.58 -1.55 2.01
N ILE A 51 3.65 -1.71 2.78
CA ILE A 51 4.97 -1.15 2.47
C ILE A 51 5.78 -2.23 1.78
N HIS A 52 6.30 -1.95 0.59
CA HIS A 52 7.11 -2.89 -0.18
C HIS A 52 8.26 -2.17 -0.88
N PHE A 53 9.29 -2.92 -1.24
CA PHE A 53 10.35 -2.42 -2.10
C PHE A 53 9.83 -2.26 -3.53
N VAL A 54 10.25 -1.19 -4.21
CA VAL A 54 9.88 -0.96 -5.61
C VAL A 54 10.78 -1.77 -6.52
N THR A 55 10.16 -2.49 -7.45
CA THR A 55 10.79 -3.25 -8.54
C THR A 55 10.33 -2.72 -9.89
N GLU A 56 10.80 -3.33 -10.98
CA GLU A 56 10.26 -3.06 -12.32
C GLU A 56 8.82 -3.52 -12.49
N ASP A 57 8.43 -4.56 -11.75
CA ASP A 57 7.07 -5.07 -11.71
C ASP A 57 6.20 -4.21 -10.80
N LEU A 58 5.08 -3.72 -11.34
CA LEU A 58 4.13 -2.86 -10.63
C LEU A 58 3.60 -3.56 -9.40
N ASP A 59 3.82 -2.96 -8.22
CA ASP A 59 3.47 -3.50 -6.89
C ASP A 59 3.94 -4.95 -6.63
N GLY A 60 4.92 -5.44 -7.40
CA GLY A 60 5.39 -6.82 -7.37
C GLY A 60 6.61 -7.07 -6.47
N GLY A 61 7.14 -6.01 -5.86
CA GLY A 61 8.38 -6.11 -5.11
C GLY A 61 8.21 -6.71 -3.70
N PRO A 62 9.32 -7.08 -3.04
CA PRO A 62 9.29 -7.69 -1.72
C PRO A 62 8.53 -6.86 -0.68
N ILE A 63 7.57 -7.48 -0.01
CA ILE A 63 6.77 -6.86 1.06
C ILE A 63 7.63 -6.74 2.32
N LEU A 64 7.67 -5.52 2.88
CA LEU A 64 8.36 -5.25 4.14
C LEU A 64 7.37 -5.24 5.33
N ILE A 65 6.23 -4.55 5.18
CA ILE A 65 5.20 -4.44 6.23
C ILE A 65 3.81 -4.51 5.60
N GLN A 66 2.88 -5.17 6.27
CA GLN A 66 1.45 -5.01 6.05
C GLN A 66 0.73 -4.66 7.35
N LYS A 67 -0.20 -3.73 7.25
CA LYS A 67 -1.13 -3.40 8.34
C LYS A 67 -2.55 -3.48 7.83
N LYS A 68 -3.44 -4.04 8.65
CA LYS A 68 -4.83 -4.27 8.28
C LYS A 68 -5.81 -3.59 9.21
N CYS A 69 -7.00 -3.33 8.70
CA CYS A 69 -8.17 -2.90 9.46
C CYS A 69 -9.43 -3.59 8.94
N VAL A 70 -10.44 -3.63 9.81
CA VAL A 70 -11.78 -4.11 9.48
C VAL A 70 -12.54 -3.05 8.69
N VAL A 71 -13.22 -3.48 7.64
CA VAL A 71 -14.20 -2.68 6.91
C VAL A 71 -15.52 -2.78 7.66
N ILE A 72 -16.03 -1.65 8.14
CA ILE A 72 -17.26 -1.65 8.95
C ILE A 72 -18.51 -1.54 8.05
N PRO A 73 -19.68 -2.01 8.50
CA PRO A 73 -20.91 -1.80 7.75
C PRO A 73 -21.17 -0.31 7.47
N ASN A 74 -21.68 0.00 6.28
CA ASN A 74 -22.00 1.35 5.81
C ASN A 74 -20.80 2.32 5.75
N GLU A 75 -19.58 1.80 5.68
CA GLU A 75 -18.40 2.63 5.47
C GLU A 75 -18.45 3.30 4.09
N THR A 76 -18.06 4.57 4.05
CA THR A 76 -17.90 5.32 2.79
C THR A 76 -16.46 5.22 2.31
N VAL A 77 -16.23 5.49 1.02
CA VAL A 77 -14.88 5.57 0.43
C VAL A 77 -13.99 6.53 1.22
N SER A 78 -14.53 7.69 1.62
CA SER A 78 -13.79 8.71 2.37
C SER A 78 -13.39 8.23 3.78
N THR A 79 -14.32 7.61 4.51
CA THR A 79 -14.06 7.11 5.86
C THR A 79 -13.08 5.94 5.84
N LEU A 80 -13.21 5.04 4.86
CA LEU A 80 -12.30 3.91 4.69
C LEU A 80 -10.89 4.40 4.30
N LYS A 81 -10.80 5.35 3.37
CA LYS A 81 -9.53 5.99 2.97
C LYS A 81 -8.82 6.61 4.16
N ALA A 82 -9.52 7.40 4.97
CA ALA A 82 -8.93 8.03 6.16
C ALA A 82 -8.40 6.99 7.16
N LYS A 83 -9.12 5.88 7.33
CA LYS A 83 -8.69 4.75 8.17
C LYS A 83 -7.42 4.08 7.64
N VAL A 84 -7.37 3.80 6.32
CA VAL A 84 -6.19 3.19 5.69
C VAL A 84 -4.99 4.13 5.70
N GLN A 85 -5.16 5.41 5.38
CA GLN A 85 -4.07 6.41 5.43
C GLN A 85 -3.44 6.54 6.83
N ASN A 86 -4.24 6.37 7.89
CA ASN A 86 -3.70 6.33 9.24
C ASN A 86 -2.81 5.10 9.48
N LEU A 87 -3.15 3.94 8.89
CA LEU A 87 -2.28 2.75 8.91
C LEU A 87 -1.00 2.97 8.09
N GLU A 88 -1.12 3.59 6.92
CA GLU A 88 0.02 3.89 6.02
C GLU A 88 1.10 4.67 6.75
N GLY A 89 0.72 5.75 7.44
CA GLY A 89 1.66 6.56 8.22
C GLY A 89 2.38 5.77 9.31
N ARG A 90 1.64 4.93 10.05
CA ARG A 90 2.23 4.06 11.09
C ARG A 90 3.16 3.01 10.48
N ALA A 91 2.76 2.40 9.36
CA ALA A 91 3.55 1.40 8.67
C ALA A 91 4.86 1.99 8.12
N PHE A 92 4.81 3.21 7.58
CA PHE A 92 6.02 3.86 7.05
C PHE A 92 7.03 4.22 8.14
N ILE A 93 6.57 4.72 9.29
CA ILE A 93 7.44 4.99 10.46
C ILE A 93 8.14 3.71 10.90
N GLU A 94 7.41 2.60 11.00
CA GLU A 94 7.97 1.30 11.36
C GLU A 94 8.97 0.80 10.30
N ALA A 95 8.65 0.95 9.01
CA ALA A 95 9.54 0.57 7.91
C ALA A 95 10.88 1.31 7.97
N ILE A 96 10.88 2.62 8.23
CA ILE A 96 12.10 3.41 8.38
C ILE A 96 12.94 2.89 9.56
N GLN A 97 12.30 2.57 10.69
CA GLN A 97 13.00 2.04 11.86
C GLN A 97 13.61 0.65 11.61
N LEU A 98 12.95 -0.21 10.81
CA LEU A 98 13.49 -1.52 10.43
C LEU A 98 14.71 -1.39 9.52
N ILE A 99 14.68 -0.46 8.56
CA ILE A 99 15.80 -0.25 7.63
C ILE A 99 17.00 0.37 8.34
N GLN A 100 16.79 1.28 9.30
CA GLN A 100 17.90 1.92 10.04
C GLN A 100 18.66 0.97 10.97
N LYS A 101 18.07 -0.16 11.34
CA LYS A 101 18.68 -1.13 12.27
C LYS A 101 19.54 -2.19 11.57
N ASN A 102 19.63 -2.14 10.24
CA ASN A 102 20.47 -2.99 9.40
C ASN A 102 21.60 -2.16 8.77
#